data_AF-A0A1H4D3N9-F1
#
_entry.id   AF-A0A1H4D3N9-F1
#
_cell.length_a   1.000
_cell.length_b   1.000
_cell.length_c   1.000
_cell.angle_alpha   90.00
_cell.angle_beta   90.00
_cell.angle_gamma   90.00
#
_symmetry.space_group_name_H-M   'P 1'
#
loop_
_entity.id
_entity.type
_entity.pdbx_description
1 polymer ?
#
loop_
_entity_poly.entity_id
_entity_poly.type
_entity_poly.pdbx_seq_one_letter_code
_entity_poly.pdbx_strand_id
1 'polypeptide(L)'
;MKHTKLLFLLIAALAFASCGSDEPRYADPEAHEKTVKLNEQYGPLMVGTWHYENISDTQRYFECLTFQADGTLTGMCKWQTRKPVTIDGEQRYTDWEDVELSGTFTGTWQLRYWSPEGNSGEKRNCLQLTATYDDADRDYMAYSCALTFAYADATTLRIQGYYVKDPDGWINYQRGEVEPSF
;
A
#
# COMPACT_ATOMS: atom_id res chain seq x y z
N MET A 1 -24.41 -54.11 7.83
CA MET A 1 -24.16 -52.80 8.48
C MET A 1 -22.73 -52.23 8.28
N LYS A 2 -21.87 -52.79 7.40
CA LYS A 2 -20.52 -52.22 7.13
C LYS A 2 -20.43 -51.41 5.83
N HIS A 3 -21.25 -51.71 4.82
CA HIS A 3 -21.21 -51.02 3.52
C HIS A 3 -21.91 -49.65 3.52
N THR A 4 -22.95 -49.47 4.35
CA THR A 4 -23.69 -48.19 4.43
C THR A 4 -22.84 -47.08 5.06
N LYS A 5 -21.97 -47.39 6.03
CA LYS A 5 -21.07 -46.40 6.65
C LYS A 5 -19.95 -45.96 5.71
N LEU A 6 -19.48 -46.84 4.82
CA LEU A 6 -18.44 -46.51 3.83
C LEU A 6 -18.98 -45.59 2.72
N LEU A 7 -20.24 -45.77 2.32
CA LEU A 7 -20.90 -44.93 1.32
C LEU A 7 -21.14 -43.49 1.83
N PHE A 8 -21.53 -43.34 3.10
CA PHE A 8 -21.69 -42.01 3.72
C PHE A 8 -20.35 -41.26 3.90
N LEU A 9 -19.25 -41.98 4.17
CA LEU A 9 -17.91 -41.39 4.26
C LEU A 9 -17.38 -40.92 2.90
N LEU A 10 -17.72 -41.61 1.81
CA LEU A 10 -17.35 -41.21 0.44
C LEU A 10 -18.15 -40.00 -0.06
N ILE A 11 -19.44 -39.90 0.27
CA ILE A 11 -20.27 -38.74 -0.10
C ILE A 11 -19.86 -37.49 0.69
N ALA A 12 -19.48 -37.65 1.97
CA ALA A 12 -18.95 -36.55 2.77
C ALA A 12 -17.59 -36.05 2.24
N ALA A 13 -16.71 -36.93 1.74
CA ALA A 13 -15.43 -36.53 1.15
C ALA A 13 -15.57 -35.79 -0.19
N LEU A 14 -16.60 -36.09 -0.99
CA LEU A 14 -16.91 -35.38 -2.24
C LEU A 14 -17.54 -34.01 -2.01
N ALA A 15 -18.18 -33.78 -0.86
CA ALA A 15 -18.78 -32.48 -0.52
C ALA A 15 -17.74 -31.41 -0.14
N PHE A 16 -16.55 -31.81 0.35
CA PHE A 16 -15.46 -30.86 0.66
C PHE A 16 -14.57 -30.52 -0.55
N ALA A 17 -14.66 -31.27 -1.65
CA ALA A 17 -13.96 -30.94 -2.90
C ALA A 17 -14.71 -29.89 -3.75
N SER A 18 -15.94 -29.53 -3.37
CA SER A 18 -16.79 -28.57 -4.10
C SER A 18 -16.91 -27.20 -3.42
N CYS A 19 -15.98 -26.85 -2.53
CA CYS A 19 -15.69 -25.45 -2.20
C CYS A 19 -14.67 -24.88 -3.19
N GLY A 20 -14.89 -25.11 -4.49
CA GLY A 20 -14.45 -24.13 -5.47
C GLY A 20 -15.43 -22.97 -5.30
N SER A 21 -15.03 -21.93 -4.59
CA SER A 21 -15.70 -20.64 -4.73
C SER A 21 -15.87 -20.41 -6.23
N ASP A 22 -17.08 -20.04 -6.67
CA ASP A 22 -17.27 -19.47 -7.99
C ASP A 22 -16.42 -18.19 -8.03
N GLU A 23 -15.13 -18.36 -8.31
CA GLU A 23 -14.22 -17.27 -8.58
C GLU A 23 -14.86 -16.55 -9.76
N PRO A 24 -15.09 -15.23 -9.65
CA PRO A 24 -15.63 -14.48 -10.76
C PRO A 24 -14.76 -14.80 -11.98
N ARG A 25 -15.36 -15.31 -13.06
CA ARG A 25 -14.66 -15.63 -14.30
C ARG A 25 -13.77 -14.44 -14.62
N TYR A 26 -12.47 -14.60 -14.43
CA TYR A 26 -11.54 -13.49 -14.61
C TYR A 26 -11.64 -13.07 -16.07
N ALA A 27 -11.95 -11.79 -16.30
CA ALA A 27 -11.96 -11.21 -17.63
C ALA A 27 -10.60 -11.35 -18.33
N ASP A 28 -9.54 -11.65 -17.56
CA ASP A 28 -8.17 -11.78 -18.02
C ASP A 28 -7.41 -12.87 -17.22
N PRO A 29 -7.38 -14.13 -17.71
CA PRO A 29 -6.71 -15.24 -17.01
C PRO A 29 -5.21 -15.03 -16.80
N GLU A 30 -4.51 -14.38 -17.73
CA GLU A 30 -3.08 -14.08 -17.60
C GLU A 30 -2.83 -13.11 -16.45
N ALA A 31 -3.65 -12.06 -16.35
CA ALA A 31 -3.54 -11.10 -15.27
C ALA A 31 -3.83 -11.72 -13.90
N HIS A 32 -4.79 -12.65 -13.85
CA HIS A 32 -5.05 -13.42 -12.65
C HIS A 32 -3.84 -14.27 -12.24
N GLU A 33 -3.29 -15.08 -13.15
CA GLU A 33 -2.14 -15.94 -12.84
C GLU A 33 -0.94 -15.12 -12.35
N LYS A 34 -0.66 -13.98 -12.99
CA LYS A 34 0.38 -13.05 -12.55
C LYS A 34 0.08 -12.42 -11.20
N THR A 35 -1.18 -12.10 -10.91
CA THR A 35 -1.60 -11.58 -9.60
C THR A 35 -1.40 -12.63 -8.50
N VAL A 36 -1.76 -13.89 -8.75
CA VAL A 36 -1.54 -14.99 -7.81
C VAL A 36 -0.05 -15.13 -7.49
N LYS A 37 0.81 -15.24 -8.52
CA LYS A 37 2.26 -15.32 -8.35
C LYS A 37 2.86 -14.13 -7.61
N LEU A 38 2.38 -12.92 -7.89
CA LEU A 38 2.79 -11.69 -7.21
C LEU A 38 2.46 -11.75 -5.71
N ASN A 39 1.26 -12.20 -5.35
CA ASN A 39 0.83 -12.33 -3.97
C ASN A 39 1.55 -13.48 -3.23
N GLU A 40 1.80 -14.61 -3.89
CA GLU A 40 2.60 -15.70 -3.31
C GLU A 40 4.03 -15.24 -3.01
N GLN A 41 4.63 -14.47 -3.92
CA GLN A 41 6.01 -14.01 -3.77
C GLN A 41 6.16 -12.90 -2.73
N TYR A 42 5.28 -11.89 -2.75
CA TYR A 42 5.46 -10.67 -1.96
C TYR A 42 4.41 -10.44 -0.89
N GLY A 43 3.24 -11.07 -0.94
CA GLY A 43 2.17 -10.88 0.05
C GLY A 43 2.65 -11.05 1.49
N PRO A 44 3.35 -12.15 1.84
CA PRO A 44 3.92 -12.33 3.18
C PRO A 44 4.99 -11.29 3.54
N LEU A 45 5.76 -10.80 2.56
CA LEU A 45 6.82 -9.81 2.77
C LEU A 45 6.23 -8.43 3.04
N MET A 46 5.13 -8.08 2.36
CA MET A 46 4.41 -6.82 2.54
C MET A 46 3.88 -6.64 3.96
N VAL A 47 3.40 -7.71 4.60
CA VAL A 47 2.78 -7.63 5.94
C VAL A 47 3.77 -7.11 6.96
N GLY A 48 3.40 -6.05 7.67
CA GLY A 48 4.22 -5.35 8.66
C GLY A 48 4.25 -3.84 8.44
N THR A 49 5.10 -3.18 9.21
CA THR A 49 5.23 -1.73 9.25
C THR A 49 6.42 -1.24 8.44
N TRP A 50 6.20 -0.17 7.70
CA TRP A 50 7.11 0.42 6.73
C TRP A 50 7.12 1.92 6.90
N HIS A 51 8.29 2.54 6.94
CA HIS A 51 8.41 3.98 7.09
C HIS A 51 9.30 4.61 6.02
N TYR A 52 9.00 5.85 5.67
CA TYR A 52 9.80 6.67 4.76
C TYR A 52 9.91 8.07 5.32
N GLU A 53 11.09 8.65 5.19
CA GLU A 53 11.34 10.04 5.60
C GLU A 53 12.12 10.76 4.51
N ASN A 54 11.65 11.96 4.17
CA ASN A 54 12.30 12.85 3.21
C ASN A 54 12.40 14.25 3.84
N ILE A 55 13.64 14.68 4.07
CA ILE A 55 13.93 15.97 4.69
C ILE A 55 14.81 16.80 3.76
N SER A 56 14.37 18.03 3.52
CA SER A 56 15.08 19.05 2.77
C SER A 56 15.00 20.38 3.51
N ASP A 57 15.62 21.41 2.94
CA ASP A 57 15.60 22.75 3.52
C ASP A 57 14.21 23.38 3.57
N THR A 58 13.25 22.93 2.74
CA THR A 58 11.92 23.54 2.62
C THR A 58 10.77 22.59 2.89
N GLN A 59 11.06 21.30 3.07
CA GLN A 59 10.06 20.26 3.26
C GLN A 59 10.57 19.18 4.20
N ARG A 60 9.69 18.70 5.08
CA ARG A 60 9.86 17.48 5.86
C ARG A 60 8.63 16.63 5.69
N TYR A 61 8.84 15.40 5.26
CA TYR A 61 7.79 14.43 5.05
C TYR A 61 8.17 13.14 5.75
N PHE A 62 7.23 12.61 6.51
CA PHE A 62 7.31 11.30 7.12
C PHE A 62 6.02 10.54 6.82
N GLU A 63 6.16 9.27 6.50
CA GLU A 63 5.04 8.37 6.34
C GLU A 63 5.34 7.01 6.94
N CYS A 64 4.35 6.46 7.62
CA CYS A 64 4.35 5.10 8.14
C CYS A 64 3.12 4.36 7.64
N LEU A 65 3.31 3.17 7.08
CA LEU A 65 2.27 2.28 6.56
C LEU A 65 2.40 0.92 7.23
N THR A 66 1.30 0.41 7.78
CA THR A 66 1.22 -0.94 8.35
C THR A 66 0.21 -1.77 7.56
N PHE A 67 0.71 -2.77 6.85
CA PHE A 67 -0.08 -3.71 6.07
C PHE A 67 -0.37 -4.97 6.89
N GLN A 68 -1.65 -5.34 7.01
CA GLN A 68 -2.08 -6.55 7.69
C GLN A 68 -2.40 -7.66 6.69
N ALA A 69 -2.26 -8.92 7.11
CA ALA A 69 -2.44 -10.10 6.25
C ALA A 69 -3.87 -10.26 5.71
N ASP A 70 -4.86 -9.65 6.35
CA ASP A 70 -6.27 -9.64 5.95
C ASP A 70 -6.58 -8.58 4.88
N GLY A 71 -5.57 -7.82 4.43
CA GLY A 71 -5.75 -6.72 3.48
C GLY A 71 -6.05 -5.37 4.13
N THR A 72 -6.10 -5.28 5.46
CA THR A 72 -6.27 -4.01 6.18
C THR A 72 -4.98 -3.19 6.17
N LEU A 73 -5.12 -1.88 6.01
CA LEU A 73 -4.05 -0.88 6.09
C LEU A 73 -4.34 0.10 7.22
N THR A 74 -3.30 0.44 7.96
CA THR A 74 -3.28 1.62 8.84
C THR A 74 -2.04 2.45 8.51
N GLY A 75 -2.08 3.75 8.72
CA GLY A 75 -0.90 4.58 8.50
C GLY A 75 -1.00 5.95 9.13
N MET A 76 0.10 6.68 9.02
CA MET A 76 0.24 8.05 9.46
C MET A 76 1.12 8.80 8.45
N CYS A 77 0.74 10.03 8.14
CA CYS A 77 1.56 10.99 7.44
C CYS A 77 1.81 12.20 8.35
N LYS A 78 3.04 12.72 8.35
CA LYS A 78 3.37 14.04 8.88
C LYS A 78 4.12 14.81 7.80
N TRP A 79 3.59 15.96 7.42
CA TRP A 79 4.17 16.78 6.37
C TRP A 79 4.20 18.24 6.79
N GLN A 80 5.41 18.81 6.84
CA GLN A 80 5.65 20.22 7.07
C GLN A 80 6.38 20.87 5.90
N THR A 81 6.06 22.12 5.63
CA THR A 81 6.77 22.96 4.64
C THR A 81 7.15 24.30 5.24
N ARG A 82 8.17 24.94 4.64
CA ARG A 82 8.54 26.32 4.93
C ARG A 82 9.09 26.99 3.68
N LYS A 83 9.07 28.32 3.65
CA LYS A 83 9.45 29.10 2.47
C LYS A 83 10.80 29.78 2.67
N PRO A 84 11.66 29.84 1.65
CA PRO A 84 12.82 30.72 1.68
C PRO A 84 12.35 32.18 1.60
N VAL A 85 12.94 33.05 2.39
CA VAL A 85 12.69 34.50 2.42
C VAL A 85 14.02 35.25 2.44
N THR A 86 14.06 36.44 1.86
CA THR A 86 15.24 37.31 1.92
C THR A 86 14.98 38.45 2.88
N ILE A 87 15.83 38.59 3.90
CA ILE A 87 15.77 39.68 4.88
C ILE A 87 17.16 40.32 4.90
N ASP A 88 17.23 41.62 4.61
CA ASP A 88 18.49 42.39 4.58
C ASP A 88 19.57 41.80 3.65
N GLY A 89 19.15 41.15 2.55
CA GLY A 89 20.05 40.50 1.58
C GLY A 89 20.52 39.10 1.97
N GLU A 90 20.16 38.60 3.15
CA GLU A 90 20.44 37.23 3.60
C GLU A 90 19.23 36.31 3.36
N GLN A 91 19.50 35.10 2.87
CA GLN A 91 18.47 34.07 2.79
C GLN A 91 18.19 33.50 4.19
N ARG A 92 16.91 33.49 4.55
CA ARG A 92 16.36 32.87 5.76
C ARG A 92 15.18 31.99 5.36
N TYR A 93 14.60 31.30 6.34
CA TYR A 93 13.39 30.50 6.13
C TYR A 93 12.30 30.93 7.09
N THR A 94 11.04 30.81 6.67
CA THR A 94 9.89 30.93 7.58
C THR A 94 9.87 29.78 8.60
N ASP A 95 8.98 29.89 9.58
CA ASP A 95 8.65 28.77 10.45
C ASP A 95 8.04 27.61 9.63
N TRP A 96 8.10 26.42 10.22
CA TRP A 96 7.47 25.22 9.67
C TRP A 96 5.96 25.30 9.83
N GLU A 97 5.24 25.01 8.75
CA GLU A 97 3.78 24.94 8.72
C GLU A 97 3.36 23.52 8.36
N ASP A 98 2.40 22.96 9.10
CA ASP A 98 1.81 21.67 8.79
C ASP A 98 0.98 21.74 7.49
N VAL A 99 1.11 20.73 6.65
CA VAL A 99 0.25 20.52 5.48
C VAL A 99 -1.00 19.76 5.92
N GLU A 100 -2.16 20.10 5.37
CA GLU A 100 -3.48 19.52 5.66
C GLU A 100 -3.56 17.98 5.49
N LEU A 101 -2.54 17.38 4.85
CA LEU A 101 -2.38 15.94 4.64
C LEU A 101 -1.65 15.23 5.80
N SER A 102 -1.50 15.87 6.96
CA SER A 102 -0.93 15.25 8.15
C SER A 102 -2.02 14.60 9.01
N GLY A 103 -1.83 13.37 9.45
CA GLY A 103 -2.77 12.64 10.29
C GLY A 103 -2.65 11.12 10.15
N THR A 104 -3.47 10.41 10.92
CA THR A 104 -3.63 8.95 10.80
C THR A 104 -4.75 8.60 9.83
N PHE A 105 -4.64 7.43 9.21
CA PHE A 105 -5.63 6.93 8.27
C PHE A 105 -5.74 5.41 8.34
N THR A 106 -6.91 4.92 7.94
CA THR A 106 -7.23 3.50 7.86
C THR A 106 -7.81 3.15 6.51
N GLY A 107 -7.63 1.90 6.08
CA GLY A 107 -7.97 1.51 4.73
C GLY A 107 -7.69 0.05 4.38
N THR A 108 -7.50 -0.20 3.09
CA THR A 108 -7.20 -1.52 2.53
C THR A 108 -6.05 -1.45 1.54
N TRP A 109 -5.38 -2.60 1.36
CA TRP A 109 -4.30 -2.76 0.40
C TRP A 109 -4.39 -4.10 -0.33
N GLN A 110 -3.93 -4.12 -1.58
CA GLN A 110 -3.91 -5.34 -2.40
C GLN A 110 -2.79 -5.29 -3.43
N LEU A 111 -2.11 -6.42 -3.68
CA LEU A 111 -1.22 -6.57 -4.82
C LEU A 111 -1.98 -7.10 -6.03
N ARG A 112 -1.84 -6.43 -7.18
CA ARG A 112 -2.53 -6.80 -8.42
C ARG A 112 -1.63 -6.62 -9.63
N TYR A 113 -1.68 -7.55 -10.57
CA TYR A 113 -1.14 -7.33 -11.92
C TYR A 113 -2.25 -6.79 -12.82
N TRP A 114 -2.24 -5.49 -13.07
CA TRP A 114 -3.31 -4.84 -13.84
C TRP A 114 -2.82 -3.58 -14.54
N SER A 115 -3.63 -3.05 -15.46
CA SER A 115 -3.37 -1.76 -16.12
C SER A 115 -4.19 -0.68 -15.42
N PRO A 116 -3.57 0.22 -14.64
CA PRO A 116 -4.30 1.32 -14.02
C PRO A 116 -4.91 2.26 -15.06
N GLU A 117 -6.16 2.68 -14.83
CA GLU A 117 -6.82 3.67 -15.67
C GLU A 117 -5.96 4.94 -15.83
N GLY A 118 -5.89 5.47 -17.05
CA GLY A 118 -5.03 6.62 -17.38
C GLY A 118 -3.58 6.28 -17.74
N ASN A 119 -3.20 5.00 -17.77
CA ASN A 119 -1.81 4.58 -17.93
C ASN A 119 -1.64 3.55 -19.07
N SER A 120 -1.61 4.08 -20.31
CA SER A 120 -1.27 3.45 -21.61
C SER A 120 -1.87 2.08 -21.98
N GLY A 121 -2.70 1.45 -21.14
CA GLY A 121 -3.16 0.08 -21.33
C GLY A 121 -2.13 -0.99 -20.91
N GLU A 122 -0.94 -0.59 -20.46
CA GLU A 122 0.11 -1.53 -20.06
C GLU A 122 -0.13 -2.07 -18.63
N LYS A 123 -0.25 -3.40 -18.53
CA LYS A 123 -0.35 -4.11 -17.26
C LYS A 123 1.01 -4.15 -16.56
N ARG A 124 0.98 -3.93 -15.25
CA ARG A 124 2.17 -3.93 -14.38
C ARG A 124 1.81 -4.45 -13.00
N ASN A 125 2.82 -4.74 -12.19
CA ASN A 125 2.61 -5.02 -10.77
C ASN A 125 2.20 -3.72 -10.07
N CYS A 126 1.10 -3.75 -9.33
CA CYS A 126 0.57 -2.61 -8.62
C CYS A 126 0.31 -2.94 -7.16
N LEU A 127 0.56 -1.97 -6.29
CA LEU A 127 0.00 -1.89 -4.95
C LEU A 127 -1.21 -0.96 -5.01
N GLN A 128 -2.40 -1.52 -4.85
CA GLN A 128 -3.64 -0.76 -4.75
C GLN A 128 -3.86 -0.36 -3.30
N LEU A 129 -4.07 0.93 -3.07
CA LEU A 129 -4.31 1.51 -1.75
C LEU A 129 -5.64 2.28 -1.75
N THR A 130 -6.43 2.07 -0.72
CA THR A 130 -7.65 2.84 -0.47
C THR A 130 -7.73 3.14 1.01
N ALA A 131 -7.59 4.39 1.40
CA ALA A 131 -7.59 4.81 2.80
C ALA A 131 -8.17 6.22 2.97
N THR A 132 -8.78 6.45 4.12
CA THR A 132 -9.39 7.72 4.51
C THR A 132 -8.76 8.17 5.84
N TYR A 133 -8.57 9.47 6.01
CA TYR A 133 -8.11 10.00 7.30
C TYR A 133 -9.14 9.69 8.40
N ASP A 134 -8.63 9.40 9.60
CA ASP A 134 -9.50 9.04 10.74
C ASP A 134 -10.16 10.27 11.38
N ASP A 135 -9.70 11.48 11.03
CA ASP A 135 -10.28 12.74 11.47
C ASP A 135 -11.69 12.91 10.90
N ALA A 136 -12.69 12.87 11.78
CA ALA A 136 -14.11 12.88 11.41
C ALA A 136 -14.54 14.14 10.63
N ASP A 137 -13.77 15.22 10.72
CA ASP A 137 -14.03 16.47 9.99
C ASP A 137 -13.36 16.49 8.59
N ARG A 138 -12.61 15.46 8.22
CA ARG A 138 -11.93 15.34 6.92
C ARG A 138 -12.57 14.26 6.06
N ASP A 139 -13.32 14.66 5.04
CA ASP A 139 -13.82 13.76 3.99
C ASP A 139 -12.78 13.51 2.88
N TYR A 140 -11.49 13.60 3.22
CA TYR A 140 -10.38 13.45 2.27
C TYR A 140 -9.82 12.03 2.31
N MET A 141 -9.65 11.45 1.12
CA MET A 141 -8.94 10.18 0.99
C MET A 141 -7.45 10.40 1.16
N ALA A 142 -6.82 9.69 2.09
CA ALA A 142 -5.36 9.57 2.16
C ALA A 142 -4.82 8.81 0.95
N TYR A 143 -5.56 7.80 0.50
CA TYR A 143 -5.25 7.00 -0.66
C TYR A 143 -6.49 6.61 -1.46
N SER A 144 -6.42 6.78 -2.78
CA SER A 144 -7.36 6.19 -3.73
C SER A 144 -6.64 5.93 -5.05
N CYS A 145 -5.61 5.09 -5.02
CA CYS A 145 -4.69 4.95 -6.13
C CYS A 145 -4.17 3.51 -6.29
N ALA A 146 -3.56 3.27 -7.46
CA ALA A 146 -2.74 2.09 -7.73
C ALA A 146 -1.33 2.56 -8.07
N LEU A 147 -0.38 2.25 -7.18
CA LEU A 147 1.02 2.61 -7.33
C LEU A 147 1.77 1.47 -8.00
N THR A 148 2.70 1.78 -8.91
CA THR A 148 3.56 0.74 -9.48
C THR A 148 4.40 0.12 -8.36
N PHE A 149 4.34 -1.21 -8.24
CA PHE A 149 5.07 -1.99 -7.24
C PHE A 149 6.32 -2.61 -7.88
N ALA A 150 7.49 -2.38 -7.29
CA ALA A 150 8.73 -3.01 -7.74
C ALA A 150 8.99 -4.32 -6.99
N TYR A 151 9.22 -4.24 -5.68
CA TYR A 151 9.51 -5.39 -4.83
C TYR A 151 9.31 -5.06 -3.34
N ALA A 152 9.28 -6.11 -2.52
CA ALA A 152 9.44 -6.05 -1.08
C ALA A 152 10.39 -7.17 -0.62
N ASP A 153 11.20 -6.91 0.40
CA ASP A 153 12.04 -7.91 1.06
C ASP A 153 12.00 -7.77 2.60
N ALA A 154 12.96 -8.34 3.32
CA ALA A 154 13.00 -8.26 4.78
C ALA A 154 13.22 -6.84 5.33
N THR A 155 13.68 -5.91 4.51
CA THR A 155 14.17 -4.58 4.92
C THR A 155 13.57 -3.44 4.12
N THR A 156 13.25 -3.67 2.84
CA THR A 156 12.86 -2.60 1.91
C THR A 156 11.55 -2.93 1.21
N LEU A 157 10.67 -1.94 1.14
CA LEU A 157 9.51 -1.91 0.26
C LEU A 157 9.71 -0.80 -0.77
N ARG A 158 9.72 -1.17 -2.05
CA ARG A 158 9.93 -0.21 -3.14
C ARG A 158 8.69 -0.07 -4.02
N ILE A 159 8.11 1.13 -4.01
CA ILE A 159 6.92 1.49 -4.78
C ILE A 159 7.10 2.85 -5.44
N GLN A 160 6.32 3.12 -6.48
CA GLN A 160 6.28 4.44 -7.11
C GLN A 160 5.76 5.47 -6.10
N GLY A 161 6.41 6.63 -6.04
CA GLY A 161 5.97 7.70 -5.15
C GLY A 161 4.64 8.33 -5.57
N TYR A 162 3.84 8.72 -4.57
CA TYR A 162 2.53 9.34 -4.78
C TYR A 162 2.59 10.85 -4.54
N TYR A 163 2.66 11.27 -3.27
CA TYR A 163 2.81 12.69 -2.87
C TYR A 163 4.25 13.18 -2.94
N VAL A 164 5.17 12.34 -2.49
CA VAL A 164 6.61 12.58 -2.48
C VAL A 164 7.30 11.44 -3.24
N LYS A 165 8.48 11.70 -3.80
CA LYS A 165 9.28 10.69 -4.49
C LYS A 165 10.76 11.05 -4.44
N ASP A 166 11.60 10.03 -4.40
CA ASP A 166 13.03 10.19 -4.62
C ASP A 166 13.28 10.62 -6.09
N PRO A 167 14.49 11.11 -6.44
CA PRO A 167 14.79 11.62 -7.78
C PRO A 167 14.53 10.61 -8.93
N ASP A 168 14.56 9.31 -8.65
CA ASP A 168 14.27 8.25 -9.62
C ASP A 168 12.77 7.95 -9.79
N GLY A 169 11.92 8.66 -9.04
CA GLY A 169 10.46 8.51 -9.06
C GLY A 169 9.91 7.42 -8.14
N TRP A 170 10.77 6.74 -7.38
CA TRP A 170 10.40 5.69 -6.44
C TRP A 170 10.48 6.19 -5.00
N ILE A 171 9.96 5.37 -4.08
CA ILE A 171 10.18 5.47 -2.65
C ILE A 171 10.70 4.12 -2.17
N ASN A 172 11.68 4.14 -1.27
CA ASN A 172 12.19 2.95 -0.58
C ASN A 172 11.82 3.04 0.90
N TYR A 173 10.66 2.50 1.27
CA TYR A 173 10.28 2.41 2.67
C TYR A 173 11.19 1.41 3.37
N GLN A 174 11.60 1.74 4.58
CA GLN A 174 12.38 0.89 5.46
C GLN A 174 11.44 0.13 6.40
N ARG A 175 11.79 -1.11 6.69
CA ARG A 175 11.03 -1.96 7.62
C ARG A 175 11.17 -1.46 9.06
N GLY A 176 10.05 -1.36 9.76
CA GLY A 176 10.02 -1.07 11.20
C GLY A 176 9.07 0.07 11.56
N GLU A 177 8.76 0.15 12.85
CA GLU A 177 8.00 1.25 13.44
C GLU A 177 8.98 2.33 13.91
N VAL A 178 8.78 3.55 13.44
CA VAL A 178 9.62 4.71 13.71
C VAL A 178 8.71 5.92 13.84
N GLU A 179 9.05 6.84 14.74
CA GLU A 179 8.40 8.15 14.85
C GLU A 179 9.11 9.16 13.95
N PRO A 180 8.40 10.18 13.41
CA PRO A 180 9.04 11.23 12.62
C PRO A 180 10.16 11.91 13.43
N SER A 181 11.28 12.24 12.77
CA SER A 181 12.42 12.89 13.42
C SER A 181 12.21 14.39 13.72
N PHE A 182 11.01 14.91 13.42
CA PHE A 182 10.61 16.31 13.48
C PHE A 182 9.17 16.45 13.98
#